data_AF-A0A930AJ35-F1
#
_entry.id   AF-A0A930AJ35-F1
#
_cell.length_a   1.000
_cell.length_b   1.000
_cell.length_c   1.000
_cell.angle_alpha   90.00
_cell.angle_beta   90.00
_cell.angle_gamma   90.00
#
_symmetry.space_group_name_H-M   'P 1'
#
loop_
_entity.id
_entity.type
_entity.pdbx_description
1 polymer ?
#
loop_
_entity_poly.entity_id
_entity_poly.type
_entity_poly.pdbx_seq_one_letter_code
_entity_poly.pdbx_strand_id
1 'polypeptide(L)'
;MLNKLPEKLTLLRKHYGLSQGDVATKINVKFTDYMNWENGNSIPSISNIRKLSMLFGIPVESFIDNRKEIELPEVKVVPPVQPESKPEPEQKLDETLKTGTIHTQRVNSVKNDLGSTRVMDAGKIKTAAKAIDTNQPKKQDSQNNRKKISYAIIAGCLVAVIAVIAIILRVT
;
A
#
# COMPACT_ATOMS: atom_id res chain seq x y z
N MET A 1 22.59 -7.52 -14.12
CA MET A 1 21.91 -8.59 -13.36
C MET A 1 20.63 -8.01 -12.76
N LEU A 2 19.53 -8.77 -12.78
CA LEU A 2 18.23 -8.34 -12.25
C LEU A 2 18.21 -8.50 -10.72
N ASN A 3 17.81 -7.45 -9.98
CA ASN A 3 17.64 -7.52 -8.53
C ASN A 3 16.36 -8.30 -8.19
N LYS A 4 16.49 -9.40 -7.45
CA LYS A 4 15.38 -10.29 -7.07
C LYS A 4 14.80 -10.01 -5.67
N LEU A 5 15.42 -9.11 -4.90
CA LEU A 5 14.95 -8.74 -3.58
C LEU A 5 13.50 -8.23 -3.54
N PRO A 6 13.02 -7.37 -4.46
CA PRO A 6 11.65 -6.85 -4.40
C PRO A 6 10.58 -7.95 -4.47
N GLU A 7 10.81 -8.94 -5.35
CA GLU A 7 9.94 -10.11 -5.54
C GLU A 7 9.93 -10.98 -4.27
N LYS A 8 11.11 -11.23 -3.69
CA LYS A 8 11.31 -11.99 -2.45
C LYS A 8 10.57 -11.37 -1.25
N LEU A 9 10.66 -10.06 -1.08
CA LEU A 9 9.95 -9.35 0.00
C LEU A 9 8.44 -9.45 -0.17
N THR A 10 7.95 -9.24 -1.39
CA THR A 10 6.52 -9.36 -1.71
C THR A 10 5.99 -10.76 -1.42
N LEU A 11 6.74 -11.79 -1.80
CA LEU A 11 6.40 -13.19 -1.57
C LEU A 11 6.31 -13.50 -0.06
N LEU A 12 7.36 -13.16 0.69
CA LEU A 12 7.41 -13.38 2.14
C LEU A 12 6.25 -12.65 2.84
N ARG A 13 6.07 -11.36 2.56
CA ARG A 13 5.01 -10.57 3.18
C ARG A 13 3.63 -11.20 2.95
N LYS A 14 3.32 -11.61 1.71
CA LYS A 14 2.05 -12.24 1.37
C LYS A 14 1.86 -13.59 2.04
N HIS A 15 2.91 -14.40 2.10
CA HIS A 15 2.88 -15.70 2.79
C HIS A 15 2.54 -15.57 4.27
N TYR A 16 3.08 -14.55 4.94
CA TYR A 16 2.77 -14.25 6.33
C TYR A 16 1.47 -13.43 6.53
N GLY A 17 0.72 -13.13 5.46
CA GLY A 17 -0.54 -12.38 5.53
C GLY A 17 -0.39 -10.93 5.99
N LEU A 18 0.80 -10.33 5.83
CA LEU A 18 1.09 -8.98 6.32
C LEU A 18 0.82 -7.90 5.25
N SER A 19 0.39 -6.71 5.67
CA SER A 19 0.42 -5.52 4.82
C SER A 19 1.83 -4.92 4.78
N GLN A 20 2.11 -4.04 3.81
CA GLN A 20 3.39 -3.32 3.75
C GLN A 20 3.62 -2.46 5.01
N GLY A 21 2.53 -1.90 5.56
CA GLY A 21 2.56 -1.15 6.82
C GLY A 21 2.88 -2.02 8.03
N ASP A 22 2.36 -3.24 8.08
CA ASP A 22 2.64 -4.17 9.18
C ASP A 22 4.12 -4.54 9.23
N VAL A 23 4.72 -4.85 8.06
CA VAL A 23 6.15 -5.17 7.99
C VAL A 23 7.00 -3.97 8.40
N ALA A 24 6.70 -2.78 7.85
CA ALA A 24 7.42 -1.55 8.18
C ALA A 24 7.37 -1.24 9.69
N THR A 25 6.20 -1.40 10.30
CA THR A 25 6.00 -1.23 11.74
C THR A 25 6.79 -2.26 12.54
N LYS A 26 6.72 -3.55 12.17
CA LYS A 26 7.42 -4.64 12.87
C LYS A 26 8.94 -4.51 12.86
N ILE A 27 9.53 -3.97 11.79
CA ILE A 27 10.99 -3.75 11.70
C ILE A 27 11.40 -2.30 12.03
N ASN A 28 10.45 -1.48 12.51
CA ASN A 28 10.64 -0.08 12.91
C ASN A 28 11.32 0.76 11.82
N VAL A 29 10.69 0.85 10.65
CA VAL A 29 11.10 1.70 9.51
C VAL A 29 9.90 2.46 8.95
N LYS A 30 10.14 3.50 8.15
CA LYS A 30 9.05 4.25 7.52
C LYS A 30 8.35 3.38 6.48
N PHE A 31 7.02 3.50 6.41
CA PHE A 31 6.19 2.84 5.39
C PHE A 31 6.74 3.06 3.97
N THR A 32 7.12 4.30 3.65
CA THR A 32 7.67 4.67 2.33
C THR A 32 8.95 3.94 1.98
N ASP A 33 9.79 3.63 2.97
CA ASP A 33 11.06 2.94 2.75
C ASP A 33 10.79 1.49 2.36
N TYR A 34 9.95 0.79 3.14
CA TYR A 34 9.57 -0.59 2.85
C TYR A 34 8.82 -0.72 1.51
N MET A 35 7.89 0.19 1.22
CA MET A 35 7.20 0.27 -0.06
C MET A 35 8.19 0.42 -1.23
N ASN A 36 9.21 1.27 -1.07
CA ASN A 36 10.23 1.46 -2.11
C ASN A 36 11.11 0.22 -2.31
N TRP A 37 11.35 -0.59 -1.28
CA TRP A 37 12.08 -1.85 -1.42
C TRP A 37 11.27 -2.91 -2.19
N GLU A 38 9.98 -3.07 -1.87
CA GLU A 38 9.10 -4.00 -2.61
C GLU A 38 8.87 -3.57 -4.07
N ASN A 39 8.94 -2.27 -4.36
CA ASN A 39 8.84 -1.74 -5.71
C ASN A 39 10.19 -1.72 -6.47
N GLY A 40 11.30 -2.04 -5.80
CA GLY A 40 12.65 -1.97 -6.39
C GLY A 40 13.17 -0.54 -6.64
N ASN A 41 12.54 0.47 -6.03
CA ASN A 41 12.96 1.88 -6.13
C ASN A 41 14.17 2.20 -5.25
N SER A 42 14.44 1.40 -4.23
CA SER A 42 15.61 1.54 -3.36
C SER A 42 16.05 0.20 -2.76
N ILE A 43 17.24 0.18 -2.16
CA ILE A 43 17.83 -1.01 -1.54
C ILE A 43 17.87 -0.79 -0.02
N PRO A 44 17.41 -1.75 0.80
CA PRO A 44 17.52 -1.67 2.26
C PRO A 44 18.99 -1.72 2.70
N SER A 45 19.30 -1.05 3.81
CA SER A 45 20.61 -1.20 4.46
C SER A 45 20.78 -2.62 5.02
N ILE A 46 22.03 -3.04 5.25
CA ILE A 46 22.33 -4.35 5.86
C ILE A 46 21.65 -4.53 7.23
N SER A 47 21.52 -3.44 8.00
CA SER A 47 20.78 -3.45 9.27
C SER A 47 19.31 -3.80 9.06
N ASN A 48 18.66 -3.21 8.05
CA ASN A 48 17.26 -3.53 7.73
C ASN A 48 17.11 -4.94 7.16
N ILE A 49 18.07 -5.44 6.38
CA ILE A 49 18.08 -6.84 5.92
C ILE A 49 18.15 -7.80 7.12
N ARG A 50 18.97 -7.51 8.14
CA ARG A 50 19.01 -8.31 9.37
C ARG A 50 17.67 -8.33 10.08
N LYS A 51 16.98 -7.18 10.17
CA LYS A 51 15.64 -7.13 10.78
C LYS A 51 14.61 -7.94 10.00
N LEU A 52 14.65 -7.90 8.67
CA LEU A 52 13.80 -8.70 7.79
C LEU A 52 14.08 -10.20 7.96
N SER A 53 15.35 -10.57 8.07
CA SER A 53 15.80 -11.93 8.38
C SER A 53 15.21 -12.43 9.70
N MET A 54 15.27 -11.62 10.76
CA MET A 54 14.67 -11.95 12.05
C MET A 54 13.14 -12.04 12.00
N LEU A 55 12.47 -11.12 11.27
CA LEU A 55 11.02 -11.11 11.15
C LEU A 55 10.48 -12.35 10.42
N PHE A 56 11.13 -12.74 9.32
CA PHE A 56 10.65 -13.83 8.46
C PHE A 56 11.30 -15.18 8.77
N GLY A 57 12.28 -15.23 9.67
CA GLY A 57 13.02 -16.46 9.99
C GLY A 57 13.90 -16.96 8.84
N ILE A 58 14.32 -16.08 7.93
CA ILE A 58 15.08 -16.42 6.72
C ILE A 58 16.54 -15.96 6.89
N PRO A 59 17.55 -16.76 6.48
CA PRO A 59 18.95 -16.33 6.51
C PRO A 59 19.20 -15.04 5.69
N VAL A 60 20.09 -14.19 6.17
CA VAL A 60 20.44 -12.90 5.52
C VAL A 60 20.91 -13.12 4.08
N GLU A 61 21.66 -14.18 3.84
CA GLU A 61 22.22 -14.56 2.54
C GLU A 61 21.13 -14.80 1.50
N SER A 62 19.96 -15.31 1.91
CA SER A 62 18.83 -15.56 1.00
C SER A 62 18.20 -14.27 0.48
N PHE A 63 18.35 -13.14 1.18
CA PHE A 63 17.92 -11.83 0.69
C PHE A 63 18.92 -11.22 -0.30
N ILE A 64 20.21 -11.52 -0.15
CA ILE A 64 21.30 -10.89 -0.92
C ILE A 64 21.62 -11.70 -2.19
N ASP A 65 21.60 -13.03 -2.13
CA ASP A 65 21.91 -13.88 -3.28
C ASP A 65 20.73 -13.97 -4.24
N ASN A 66 20.83 -13.31 -5.39
CA ASN A 66 19.79 -13.32 -6.42
C ASN A 66 19.55 -14.70 -7.07
N ARG A 67 20.45 -15.67 -6.87
CA ARG A 67 20.31 -17.03 -7.41
C ARG A 67 19.54 -17.96 -6.47
N LYS A 68 19.39 -17.60 -5.20
CA LYS A 68 18.64 -18.38 -4.21
C LYS A 68 17.17 -18.01 -4.26
N GLU A 69 16.31 -19.01 -4.38
CA GLU A 69 14.88 -18.87 -4.10
C GLU A 69 14.66 -18.93 -2.59
N ILE A 70 13.64 -18.22 -2.10
CA ILE A 70 13.28 -18.28 -0.68
C ILE A 70 12.33 -19.44 -0.50
N GLU A 71 12.80 -20.49 0.16
CA GLU A 71 11.95 -21.55 0.68
C GLU A 71 11.07 -20.96 1.78
N LEU A 72 9.75 -21.05 1.58
CA LEU A 72 8.81 -20.49 2.54
C LEU A 72 8.78 -21.42 3.77
N PRO A 73 9.12 -20.93 4.96
CA PRO A 73 9.06 -21.75 6.16
C PRO A 73 7.61 -22.15 6.39
N GLU A 74 7.38 -23.41 6.77
CA GLU A 74 6.04 -23.85 7.17
C GLU A 74 5.55 -22.95 8.30
N VAL A 75 4.50 -22.17 8.02
CA VAL A 75 3.83 -21.35 9.04
C VAL A 75 3.29 -22.34 10.07
N LYS A 76 3.99 -22.49 11.20
CA LYS A 76 3.45 -23.18 12.36
C LYS A 76 2.22 -22.41 12.79
N VAL A 77 1.06 -22.92 12.39
CA VAL A 77 -0.27 -22.40 12.72
C VAL A 77 -0.42 -22.51 14.23
N VAL A 78 -0.02 -21.47 14.96
CA VAL A 78 -0.52 -21.29 16.32
C VAL A 78 -2.00 -20.91 16.14
N PRO A 79 -2.96 -21.66 16.71
CA PRO A 79 -4.38 -21.43 16.45
C PRO A 79 -4.76 -19.97 16.70
N PRO A 80 -5.61 -19.35 15.85
CA PRO A 80 -6.05 -17.99 16.06
C PRO A 80 -6.81 -17.93 17.38
N VAL A 81 -6.31 -17.12 18.33
CA VAL A 81 -7.11 -16.68 19.47
C VAL A 81 -8.26 -15.87 18.90
N GLN A 82 -9.44 -16.49 18.87
CA GLN A 82 -10.70 -15.85 18.53
C GLN A 82 -10.98 -14.76 19.59
N PRO A 83 -11.45 -13.55 19.22
CA PRO A 83 -12.08 -12.67 20.18
C PRO A 83 -13.41 -13.31 20.61
N GLU A 84 -13.38 -14.07 21.70
CA GLU A 84 -14.57 -14.70 22.27
C GLU A 84 -15.44 -13.63 22.92
N SER A 85 -16.49 -13.22 22.19
CA SER A 85 -17.63 -12.49 22.73
C SER A 85 -18.84 -13.43 22.80
N LYS A 86 -19.41 -13.54 24.02
CA LYS A 86 -20.83 -13.82 24.39
C LYS A 86 -21.18 -15.28 24.78
N PRO A 87 -22.20 -15.57 25.63
CA PRO A 87 -22.76 -14.92 26.85
C PRO A 87 -22.86 -15.83 28.13
N GLU A 88 -23.02 -15.20 29.30
CA GLU A 88 -23.87 -15.49 30.50
C GLU A 88 -24.26 -16.94 30.95
N PRO A 89 -24.27 -17.20 32.27
CA PRO A 89 -25.57 -17.37 32.97
C PRO A 89 -25.69 -16.64 34.32
N GLU A 90 -26.74 -15.82 34.39
CA GLU A 90 -27.64 -15.42 35.48
C GLU A 90 -27.29 -15.74 36.95
N GLN A 91 -27.35 -14.71 37.81
CA GLN A 91 -28.00 -14.79 39.13
C GLN A 91 -28.81 -13.51 39.41
N LYS A 92 -30.12 -13.68 39.63
CA LYS A 92 -31.08 -12.65 40.06
C LYS A 92 -31.23 -12.61 41.58
N LEU A 93 -31.67 -11.42 42.03
CA LEU A 93 -32.51 -11.11 43.20
C LEU A 93 -31.78 -10.81 44.52
N ASP A 94 -31.73 -9.54 44.91
CA ASP A 94 -32.58 -9.06 46.00
C ASP A 94 -32.82 -7.54 45.94
N GLU A 95 -34.04 -7.13 46.26
CA GLU A 95 -34.52 -5.75 46.35
C GLU A 95 -34.20 -5.15 47.73
N THR A 96 -33.87 -3.85 47.81
CA THR A 96 -34.57 -2.87 48.68
C THR A 96 -33.95 -1.45 48.67
N LEU A 97 -34.77 -0.51 48.18
CA LEU A 97 -35.17 0.77 48.80
C LEU A 97 -34.20 1.98 48.99
N LYS A 98 -34.44 3.00 48.13
CA LYS A 98 -34.47 4.49 48.37
C LYS A 98 -33.13 5.19 48.73
N THR A 99 -32.77 6.37 48.20
CA THR A 99 -33.56 7.62 48.05
C THR A 99 -32.81 8.69 47.21
N GLY A 100 -33.54 9.54 46.47
CA GLY A 100 -33.19 10.90 46.00
C GLY A 100 -32.15 10.99 44.84
N THR A 101 -32.27 11.81 43.80
CA THR A 101 -33.02 13.05 43.57
C THR A 101 -33.18 13.28 42.05
N ILE A 102 -34.36 13.81 41.73
CA ILE A 102 -34.96 14.22 40.46
C ILE A 102 -34.08 15.18 39.63
N HIS A 103 -33.91 14.95 38.32
CA HIS A 103 -34.44 15.87 37.29
C HIS A 103 -34.51 15.20 35.91
N THR A 104 -35.65 15.42 35.26
CA THR A 104 -36.16 14.77 34.07
C THR A 104 -36.16 15.77 32.90
N GLN A 105 -36.29 15.25 31.69
CA GLN A 105 -36.74 15.89 30.44
C GLN A 105 -35.68 16.64 29.61
N ARG A 106 -35.65 16.54 28.27
CA ARG A 106 -36.51 15.88 27.27
C ARG A 106 -35.77 15.94 25.91
N VAL A 107 -35.82 14.84 25.13
CA VAL A 107 -35.93 14.66 23.64
C VAL A 107 -35.11 15.55 22.67
N ASN A 108 -34.77 15.18 21.44
CA ASN A 108 -34.76 13.99 20.59
C ASN A 108 -33.96 14.35 19.32
N SER A 109 -33.59 13.33 18.55
CA SER A 109 -33.48 13.33 17.08
C SER A 109 -32.26 14.00 16.41
N VAL A 110 -31.36 13.12 15.99
CA VAL A 110 -30.96 12.87 14.59
C VAL A 110 -30.68 14.11 13.71
N LYS A 111 -29.44 14.20 13.22
CA LYS A 111 -29.12 14.23 11.77
C LYS A 111 -27.62 14.04 11.55
N ASN A 112 -27.31 13.18 10.59
CA ASN A 112 -26.00 12.97 10.00
C ASN A 112 -25.63 14.22 9.20
N ASP A 113 -24.44 14.78 9.38
CA ASP A 113 -23.89 15.77 8.44
C ASP A 113 -22.42 15.44 8.13
N LEU A 114 -22.25 14.80 6.97
CA LEU A 114 -21.01 14.79 6.20
C LEU A 114 -20.68 16.23 5.77
N GLY A 115 -19.39 16.58 5.84
CA GLY A 115 -18.79 17.57 4.96
C GLY A 115 -18.87 19.03 5.43
N SER A 116 -17.75 19.53 5.95
CA SER A 116 -17.43 20.95 5.83
C SER A 116 -16.20 21.10 4.93
N THR A 117 -16.49 21.12 3.62
CA THR A 117 -15.59 21.62 2.59
C THR A 117 -15.44 23.12 2.80
N ARG A 118 -14.24 23.56 3.18
CA ARG A 118 -13.91 24.99 3.26
C ARG A 118 -13.69 25.52 1.84
N VAL A 119 -14.63 26.34 1.38
CA VAL A 119 -14.48 27.23 0.23
C VAL A 119 -13.56 28.40 0.60
N MET A 120 -12.59 28.74 -0.24
CA MET A 120 -11.78 29.97 -0.11
C MET A 120 -12.31 31.01 -1.10
N ASP A 121 -12.71 32.17 -0.57
CA ASP A 121 -13.23 33.33 -1.28
C ASP A 121 -12.13 34.13 -2.01
N ALA A 122 -12.48 34.71 -3.16
CA ALA A 122 -11.58 35.40 -4.07
C ALA A 122 -11.62 36.92 -3.85
N GLY A 123 -10.63 37.47 -3.16
CA GLY A 123 -10.53 38.89 -2.81
C GLY A 123 -9.19 39.55 -3.12
N LYS A 124 -8.96 39.84 -4.41
CA LYS A 124 -8.21 40.95 -5.03
C LYS A 124 -7.41 41.92 -4.10
N ILE A 125 -6.08 41.88 -4.18
CA ILE A 125 -5.20 43.05 -3.99
C ILE A 125 -4.20 43.16 -5.14
N LYS A 126 -4.03 44.38 -5.64
CA LYS A 126 -3.33 44.75 -6.88
C LYS A 126 -1.96 45.40 -6.59
N THR A 127 -1.01 45.14 -7.48
CA THR A 127 0.06 46.03 -7.99
C THR A 127 1.30 46.33 -7.12
N ALA A 128 2.44 45.75 -7.52
CA ALA A 128 3.62 46.49 -8.00
C ALA A 128 4.63 45.52 -8.66
N ALA A 129 5.18 45.92 -9.81
CA ALA A 129 5.88 45.08 -10.77
C ALA A 129 7.39 44.92 -10.49
N LYS A 130 7.93 43.72 -10.74
CA LYS A 130 9.20 43.55 -11.45
C LYS A 130 9.23 42.19 -12.15
N ALA A 131 9.44 42.25 -13.46
CA ALA A 131 9.33 41.15 -14.42
C ALA A 131 10.48 40.14 -14.29
N ILE A 132 10.14 38.85 -14.27
CA ILE A 132 10.93 37.78 -14.91
C ILE A 132 9.91 36.83 -15.57
N ASP A 133 9.98 36.82 -16.89
CA ASP A 133 9.29 35.93 -17.82
C ASP A 133 9.66 34.46 -17.55
N THR A 134 8.68 33.57 -17.51
CA THR A 134 8.70 32.23 -18.12
C THR A 134 7.32 31.57 -17.93
N ASN A 135 6.56 31.52 -19.02
CA ASN A 135 5.46 30.59 -19.22
C ASN A 135 5.88 29.14 -18.95
N GLN A 136 4.96 28.28 -18.46
CA GLN A 136 4.66 26.90 -18.95
C GLN A 136 3.95 26.05 -17.85
N PRO A 137 3.17 25.02 -18.24
CA PRO A 137 1.85 24.76 -17.67
C PRO A 137 1.73 23.36 -17.01
N LYS A 138 0.56 23.17 -16.40
CA LYS A 138 -0.11 21.94 -15.95
C LYS A 138 0.57 20.59 -16.30
N LYS A 139 1.11 19.92 -15.28
CA LYS A 139 1.47 18.49 -15.30
C LYS A 139 0.20 17.61 -15.38
N GLN A 140 -0.28 17.30 -16.57
CA GLN A 140 -1.23 16.18 -16.75
C GLN A 140 -1.03 15.33 -18.02
N ASP A 141 -0.07 15.67 -18.91
CA ASP A 141 0.10 14.97 -20.20
C ASP A 141 1.14 13.82 -20.21
N SER A 142 1.92 13.61 -19.14
CA SER A 142 3.04 12.65 -19.15
C SER A 142 2.61 11.17 -19.21
N GLN A 143 1.49 10.81 -18.57
CA GLN A 143 1.10 9.40 -18.44
C GLN A 143 0.40 8.87 -19.70
N ASN A 144 -0.41 9.71 -20.34
CA ASN A 144 -1.11 9.33 -21.57
C ASN A 144 -0.13 9.19 -22.75
N ASN A 145 0.90 10.05 -22.82
CA ASN A 145 1.90 9.97 -23.87
C ASN A 145 2.81 8.76 -23.73
N ARG A 146 3.16 8.34 -22.49
CA ARG A 146 3.91 7.09 -22.25
C ARG A 146 3.15 5.84 -22.69
N LYS A 147 1.85 5.77 -22.42
CA LYS A 147 0.99 4.65 -22.86
C LYS A 147 0.87 4.59 -24.39
N LYS A 148 0.73 5.74 -25.05
CA LYS A 148 0.67 5.84 -26.53
C LYS A 148 1.98 5.40 -27.20
N ILE A 149 3.12 5.84 -26.67
CA ILE A 149 4.46 5.44 -27.18
C ILE A 149 4.67 3.93 -26.98
N SER A 150 4.30 3.39 -25.81
CA SER A 150 4.39 1.95 -25.54
C SER A 150 3.54 1.11 -26.50
N TYR A 151 2.32 1.57 -26.82
CA TYR A 151 1.44 0.85 -27.76
C TYR A 151 1.98 0.90 -29.21
N ALA A 152 2.56 2.02 -29.63
CA ALA A 152 3.15 2.16 -30.96
C ALA A 152 4.35 1.22 -31.19
N ILE A 153 5.21 1.05 -30.18
CA ILE A 153 6.36 0.12 -30.25
C ILE A 153 5.88 -1.33 -30.33
N ILE A 154 4.92 -1.72 -29.48
CA ILE A 154 4.37 -3.08 -29.45
C ILE A 154 3.63 -3.42 -30.75
N ALA A 155 2.83 -2.49 -31.28
CA ALA A 155 2.13 -2.67 -32.55
C ALA A 155 3.11 -2.82 -33.73
N GLY A 156 4.19 -2.04 -33.75
CA GLY A 156 5.24 -2.17 -34.77
C GLY A 156 5.94 -3.53 -34.75
N CYS A 157 6.28 -4.04 -33.56
CA CYS A 157 6.88 -5.38 -33.43
C CYS A 157 5.94 -6.49 -33.90
N LEU A 158 4.64 -6.42 -33.57
CA LEU A 158 3.66 -7.42 -34.03
C LEU A 158 3.52 -7.45 -35.55
N VAL A 159 3.45 -6.29 -36.21
CA VAL A 159 3.35 -6.22 -37.67
C VAL A 159 4.62 -6.73 -38.34
N ALA A 160 5.80 -6.41 -37.81
CA ALA A 160 7.07 -6.89 -38.34
C ALA A 160 7.20 -8.42 -38.23
N VAL A 161 6.80 -9.01 -37.10
CA VAL A 161 6.81 -10.47 -36.90
C VAL A 161 5.87 -11.16 -37.88
N ILE A 162 4.65 -10.63 -38.06
CA ILE A 162 3.68 -11.18 -39.02
C ILE A 162 4.23 -11.07 -40.45
N ALA A 163 4.86 -9.95 -40.82
CA ALA A 163 5.46 -9.77 -42.14
C ALA A 163 6.60 -10.76 -42.40
N VAL A 164 7.48 -10.99 -41.41
CA VAL A 164 8.57 -11.96 -41.51
C VAL A 164 8.03 -13.38 -41.66
N ILE A 165 7.02 -13.75 -40.86
CA ILE A 165 6.34 -15.06 -40.98
C ILE A 165 5.72 -15.22 -42.37
N ALA A 166 5.03 -14.20 -42.88
CA ALA A 166 4.43 -14.23 -44.21
C ALA A 166 5.48 -14.37 -45.33
N ILE A 167 6.65 -13.74 -45.20
CA ILE A 167 7.76 -13.88 -46.15
C ILE A 167 8.31 -15.31 -46.11
N ILE A 168 8.53 -15.89 -44.92
CA ILE A 168 9.02 -17.27 -44.77
C ILE A 168 8.04 -18.27 -45.41
N LEU A 169 6.73 -18.10 -45.18
CA LEU A 169 5.70 -18.95 -45.77
C LEU A 169 5.53 -18.78 -47.28
N ARG A 170 5.98 -17.65 -47.84
CA ARG A 170 5.94 -17.40 -49.30
C ARG A 170 7.19 -17.92 -50.02
N VAL A 171 8.29 -18.08 -49.29
CA VAL A 171 9.60 -18.53 -49.80
C VAL A 171 9.79 -20.04 -49.65
N THR A 172 9.01 -20.69 -48.78
CA THR A 172 8.94 -22.15 -48.61
C THR A 172 7.87 -22.73 -49.52
#